data_AF-A0AAU9TZR4-F1
#
_entry.id   AF-A0AAU9TZR4-F1
#
_cell.length_a   1.000
_cell.length_b   1.000
_cell.length_c   1.000
_cell.angle_alpha   90.00
_cell.angle_beta   90.00
_cell.angle_gamma   90.00
#
_symmetry.space_group_name_H-M   'P 1'
#
loop_
_entity.id
_entity.type
_entity.pdbx_description
1 polymer ?
#
loop_
_entity_poly.entity_id
_entity_poly.type
_entity_poly.pdbx_seq_one_letter_code
_entity_poly.pdbx_strand_id
1 'polypeptide(L)'
;MALFYRGVIISALLVLSVTAVTAEADDSDDGVTVETIEEEDYQSPQVDSKNVYLAEHFDDVAAFKKKWVKSEAKKQGVDENIAKYDGKWEIQSPSRRILKNDLGLVLTTEAKHAAISALLDKPFEFKDKPLIVQYEVTMQEGQNCGGAYIKLLSRGVNTKADLKQFHDQTPYTIMFGPDKCGNDNKLHFIFRHKNPKNGTIEEKHSKKPTQRLDDIYKDKEPHLYTLIVRPDNTFTILVDNKEANAGSLLEDFTPPVNPPEEIDDPDDRKPDDWDEREKIVDPTATKPADWDEDAPAQIPDPNAVKPDSWLDDEPETIPDPTARKPDDWDEDMDGEWEAPLVDNPRCAAAAGCGPWRPPSIPNPAYKGPWRAPLIANPNYRGRWSPRRVPNPHYFRDDHPFRMTPIHAVGFELWSMSPSLLFDNIIVTDDEQVAAEWAKQTYAIKRAKITSDSRTWWGRALRATGHRPGLWALYALYCAAPVAAYVLYLYLWARAQVSFCRESLAERALQYAGAHPWVYGVVIVGAFLLVGLVAYCCCVPSTDTDSITKKTDAVVEDDPHSEGDGQEVDASGEGEAEEVEEEEKGEGKEESKKSKAELEGNGEEEKTSPVDTEGAGDGQRKRKPRKE
;
A
#
# COMPACT_ATOMS: atom_id res chain seq x y z
N MET A 1 26.57 23.70 42.55
CA MET A 1 26.84 24.29 41.22
C MET A 1 27.94 23.56 40.47
N ALA A 2 29.23 23.68 40.82
CA ALA A 2 30.32 23.05 40.06
C ALA A 2 30.33 21.49 40.09
N LEU A 3 29.88 20.88 41.18
CA LEU A 3 29.83 19.40 41.31
C LEU A 3 28.69 18.76 40.51
N PHE A 4 27.57 19.47 40.35
CA PHE A 4 26.41 18.99 39.60
C PHE A 4 26.64 19.11 38.09
N TYR A 5 27.25 20.22 37.65
CA TYR A 5 27.73 20.37 36.28
C TYR A 5 28.81 19.34 35.93
N ARG A 6 29.73 19.04 36.86
CA ARG A 6 30.71 17.96 36.67
C ARG A 6 30.04 16.58 36.59
N GLY A 7 29.03 16.31 37.41
CA GLY A 7 28.27 15.05 37.36
C GLY A 7 27.53 14.85 36.03
N VAL A 8 26.87 15.89 35.51
CA VAL A 8 26.16 15.83 34.22
C VAL A 8 27.14 15.70 33.05
N ILE A 9 28.28 16.41 33.10
CA ILE A 9 29.32 16.30 32.06
C ILE A 9 30.02 14.94 32.12
N ILE A 10 30.29 14.40 33.31
CA ILE A 10 30.90 13.07 33.48
C ILE A 10 29.92 11.97 33.06
N SER A 11 28.62 12.09 33.35
CA SER A 11 27.60 11.15 32.87
C SER A 11 27.39 11.25 31.36
N ALA A 12 27.42 12.44 30.78
CA ALA A 12 27.38 12.63 29.32
C ALA A 12 28.63 12.03 28.63
N LEU A 13 29.82 12.19 29.24
CA LEU A 13 31.07 11.61 28.75
C LEU A 13 31.14 10.09 28.94
N LEU A 14 30.57 9.54 30.02
CA LEU A 14 30.47 8.10 30.26
C LEU A 14 29.47 7.42 29.31
N VAL A 15 28.39 8.11 28.93
CA VAL A 15 27.45 7.57 27.94
C VAL A 15 28.04 7.66 26.53
N LEU A 16 28.75 8.75 26.20
CA LEU A 16 29.52 8.85 24.94
C LEU A 16 30.63 7.79 24.83
N SER A 17 31.27 7.42 25.95
CA SER A 17 32.27 6.34 25.96
C SER A 17 31.62 4.96 25.90
N VAL A 18 30.46 4.72 26.50
CA VAL A 18 29.74 3.44 26.39
C VAL A 18 29.16 3.24 24.99
N THR A 19 28.68 4.30 24.32
CA THR A 19 28.27 4.21 22.90
C THR A 19 29.45 4.07 21.94
N ALA A 20 30.63 4.59 22.30
CA ALA A 20 31.86 4.35 21.55
C ALA A 20 32.41 2.92 21.76
N VAL A 21 32.29 2.36 22.97
CA VAL A 21 32.78 1.00 23.29
C VAL A 21 31.87 -0.09 22.69
N THR A 22 30.58 0.17 22.46
CA THR A 22 29.75 -0.73 21.63
C THR A 22 29.95 -0.53 20.12
N ALA A 23 30.79 0.42 19.71
CA ALA A 23 31.18 0.64 18.32
C ALA A 23 32.54 -0.01 17.97
N GLU A 24 33.25 -0.62 18.93
CA GLU A 24 34.53 -1.32 18.69
C GLU A 24 34.38 -2.84 18.50
N ALA A 25 33.18 -3.35 18.23
CA ALA A 25 32.98 -4.74 17.82
C ALA A 25 32.66 -4.84 16.31
N ASP A 26 33.59 -4.34 15.49
CA ASP A 26 33.87 -4.68 14.07
C ASP A 26 34.37 -3.43 13.33
N ASP A 27 35.59 -2.98 13.63
CA ASP A 27 36.31 -2.08 12.72
C ASP A 27 37.70 -2.67 12.44
N SER A 28 37.77 -3.37 11.30
CA SER A 28 39.02 -3.52 10.58
C SER A 28 39.39 -2.14 10.02
N ASP A 29 40.42 -1.58 10.62
CA ASP A 29 41.21 -0.40 10.23
C ASP A 29 41.14 -0.06 8.74
N ASP A 30 40.37 0.97 8.38
CA ASP A 30 40.57 1.77 7.17
C ASP A 30 40.21 3.23 7.47
N GLY A 31 41.25 4.07 7.55
CA GLY A 31 41.15 5.50 7.85
C GLY A 31 40.14 6.22 6.97
N VAL A 32 39.10 6.77 7.60
CA VAL A 32 38.11 7.64 6.94
C VAL A 32 38.75 8.99 6.68
N THR A 33 39.35 9.15 5.51
CA THR A 33 39.39 10.44 4.84
C THR A 33 37.96 10.78 4.44
N VAL A 34 37.38 11.78 5.10
CA VAL A 34 36.16 12.44 4.62
C VAL A 34 36.54 13.18 3.33
N GLU A 35 36.53 12.46 2.21
CA GLU A 35 36.33 13.11 0.93
C GLU A 35 34.91 13.67 0.97
N THR A 36 34.81 14.97 1.18
CA THR A 36 33.66 15.75 0.74
C THR A 36 33.50 15.50 -0.75
N ILE A 37 32.68 14.50 -1.10
CA ILE A 37 32.22 14.30 -2.46
C ILE A 37 31.50 15.59 -2.83
N GLU A 38 32.11 16.37 -3.72
CA GLU A 38 31.49 17.54 -4.32
C GLU A 38 30.09 17.15 -4.80
N GLU A 39 29.08 17.97 -4.54
CA GLU A 39 27.72 17.73 -5.01
C GLU A 39 27.76 17.64 -6.55
N GLU A 40 27.87 16.43 -7.10
CA GLU A 40 27.90 16.27 -8.55
C GLU A 40 26.58 16.80 -9.13
N ASP A 41 26.69 17.86 -9.93
CA ASP A 41 25.58 18.38 -10.72
C ASP A 41 25.22 17.33 -11.79
N TYR A 42 23.99 16.83 -11.72
CA TYR A 42 23.45 15.87 -12.68
C TYR A 42 23.53 16.43 -14.11
N GLN A 43 24.08 15.62 -15.01
CA GLN A 43 24.10 15.89 -16.44
C GLN A 43 23.21 14.88 -17.13
N SER A 44 22.33 15.36 -18.01
CA SER A 44 21.46 14.50 -18.79
C SER A 44 22.31 13.50 -19.59
N PRO A 45 22.03 12.19 -19.47
CA PRO A 45 22.84 11.15 -20.09
C PRO A 45 22.86 11.32 -21.62
N GLN A 46 24.03 11.08 -22.22
CA GLN A 46 24.25 11.22 -23.66
C GLN A 46 24.61 9.88 -24.27
N VAL A 47 23.96 9.54 -25.38
CA VAL A 47 24.23 8.32 -26.14
C VAL A 47 24.20 8.62 -27.64
N ASP A 48 25.04 7.92 -28.41
CA ASP A 48 25.00 8.03 -29.87
C ASP A 48 23.67 7.47 -30.39
N SER A 49 22.86 8.34 -31.01
CA SER A 49 21.55 8.01 -31.56
C SER A 49 21.60 6.89 -32.62
N LYS A 50 22.78 6.57 -33.19
CA LYS A 50 22.92 5.45 -34.12
C LYS A 50 22.83 4.08 -33.46
N ASN A 51 23.29 3.95 -32.22
CA ASN A 51 23.38 2.69 -31.49
C ASN A 51 22.13 2.39 -30.65
N VAL A 52 21.14 3.27 -30.70
CA VAL A 52 19.95 3.19 -29.87
C VAL A 52 18.70 3.30 -30.75
N TYR A 53 17.65 2.57 -30.38
CA TYR A 53 16.34 2.60 -31.04
C TYR A 53 15.40 3.59 -30.35
N LEU A 54 15.59 3.77 -29.04
CA LEU A 54 14.95 4.78 -28.21
C LEU A 54 15.81 5.05 -26.98
N ALA A 55 16.12 6.30 -26.70
CA ALA A 55 16.60 6.77 -25.40
C ALA A 55 15.66 7.86 -24.90
N GLU A 56 15.28 7.80 -23.62
CA GLU A 56 14.42 8.77 -22.97
C GLU A 56 14.82 8.95 -21.51
N HIS A 57 15.16 10.18 -21.14
CA HIS A 57 15.58 10.61 -19.80
C HIS A 57 14.67 11.72 -19.23
N PHE A 58 13.63 12.14 -19.97
CA PHE A 58 12.58 13.06 -19.52
C PHE A 58 12.98 14.47 -19.02
N ASP A 59 14.27 14.83 -19.05
CA ASP A 59 14.72 16.17 -18.63
C ASP A 59 14.25 17.30 -19.57
N ASP A 60 13.99 16.99 -20.85
CA ASP A 60 13.44 17.96 -21.81
C ASP A 60 11.91 17.84 -21.94
N VAL A 61 11.21 18.72 -21.23
CA VAL A 61 9.74 18.82 -21.23
C VAL A 61 9.17 19.13 -22.62
N ALA A 62 9.89 19.87 -23.47
CA ALA A 62 9.44 20.22 -24.81
C ALA A 62 9.57 19.02 -25.77
N ALA A 63 10.69 18.29 -25.69
CA ALA A 63 10.88 17.05 -26.43
C ALA A 63 9.85 15.99 -26.03
N PHE A 64 9.58 15.83 -24.73
CA PHE A 64 8.58 14.89 -24.23
C PHE A 64 7.20 15.10 -24.86
N LYS A 65 6.69 16.35 -24.84
CA LYS A 65 5.36 16.68 -25.41
C LYS A 65 5.24 16.37 -26.90
N LYS A 66 6.35 16.34 -27.64
CA LYS A 66 6.39 16.01 -29.07
C LYS A 66 6.51 14.51 -29.33
N LYS A 67 7.22 13.79 -28.45
CA LYS A 67 7.58 12.38 -28.63
C LYS A 67 6.53 11.42 -28.04
N TRP A 68 6.02 11.74 -26.86
CA TRP A 68 5.03 10.91 -26.15
C TRP A 68 3.61 11.33 -26.48
N VAL A 69 2.76 10.34 -26.74
CA VAL A 69 1.36 10.49 -27.10
C VAL A 69 0.51 9.81 -26.04
N LYS A 70 -0.38 10.58 -25.42
CA LYS A 70 -1.39 10.06 -24.49
C LYS A 70 -2.50 9.37 -25.30
N SER A 71 -2.97 8.23 -24.81
CA SER A 71 -4.10 7.55 -25.43
C SER A 71 -5.40 8.28 -25.14
N GLU A 72 -6.27 8.35 -26.14
CA GLU A 72 -7.65 8.84 -26.07
C GLU A 72 -8.65 7.66 -26.22
N ALA A 73 -8.15 6.41 -26.21
CA ALA A 73 -8.94 5.21 -26.39
C ALA A 73 -9.87 4.92 -25.19
N LYS A 74 -10.88 4.09 -25.43
CA LYS A 74 -11.69 3.46 -24.38
C LYS A 74 -11.45 1.96 -24.38
N LYS A 75 -11.27 1.37 -23.21
CA LYS A 75 -11.23 -0.06 -22.98
C LYS A 75 -12.58 -0.68 -23.36
N GLN A 76 -12.56 -1.76 -24.12
CA GLN A 76 -13.76 -2.47 -24.52
C GLN A 76 -14.20 -3.46 -23.43
N GLY A 77 -15.50 -3.56 -23.15
CA GLY A 77 -16.06 -4.57 -22.24
C GLY A 77 -16.04 -4.22 -20.74
N VAL A 78 -15.82 -2.95 -20.39
CA VAL A 78 -15.90 -2.43 -19.01
C VAL A 78 -16.91 -1.28 -18.96
N ASP A 79 -17.50 -1.03 -17.79
CA ASP A 79 -18.41 0.08 -17.52
C ASP A 79 -17.87 1.41 -18.08
N GLU A 80 -18.71 2.23 -18.71
CA GLU A 80 -18.32 3.46 -19.42
C GLU A 80 -17.57 4.48 -18.52
N ASN A 81 -17.73 4.37 -17.20
CA ASN A 81 -17.06 5.19 -16.20
C ASN A 81 -15.62 4.73 -15.87
N ILE A 82 -15.30 3.45 -16.05
CA ILE A 82 -13.98 2.83 -15.78
C ILE A 82 -13.23 2.54 -17.10
N ALA A 83 -13.94 2.51 -18.22
CA ALA A 83 -13.42 2.20 -19.54
C ALA A 83 -12.50 3.29 -20.13
N LYS A 84 -12.37 4.47 -19.53
CA LYS A 84 -11.57 5.56 -20.10
C LYS A 84 -10.13 5.49 -19.58
N TYR A 85 -9.15 5.63 -20.49
CA TYR A 85 -7.75 5.85 -20.11
C TYR A 85 -7.55 7.30 -19.68
N ASP A 86 -7.98 7.63 -18.47
CA ASP A 86 -8.02 9.01 -17.95
C ASP A 86 -6.90 9.30 -16.93
N GLY A 87 -5.96 8.38 -16.75
CA GLY A 87 -4.79 8.57 -15.89
C GLY A 87 -3.93 9.78 -16.31
N LYS A 88 -3.48 10.56 -15.33
CA LYS A 88 -2.67 11.76 -15.58
C LYS A 88 -1.19 11.43 -15.51
N TRP A 89 -0.50 11.76 -16.59
CA TRP A 89 0.95 11.70 -16.72
C TRP A 89 1.54 13.10 -16.64
N GLU A 90 2.50 13.28 -15.75
CA GLU A 90 3.22 14.54 -15.52
C GLU A 90 4.73 14.29 -15.43
N ILE A 91 5.52 15.27 -15.85
CA ILE A 91 6.97 15.23 -15.65
C ILE A 91 7.26 15.91 -14.32
N GLN A 92 7.81 15.19 -13.37
CA GLN A 92 8.11 15.71 -12.04
C GLN A 92 9.43 15.15 -11.51
N SER A 93 10.08 15.89 -10.60
CA SER A 93 11.20 15.36 -9.83
C SER A 93 10.73 14.30 -8.83
N PRO A 94 11.54 13.29 -8.49
CA PRO A 94 11.20 12.34 -7.44
C PRO A 94 10.93 13.04 -6.09
N SER A 95 9.98 12.52 -5.31
CA SER A 95 9.65 13.04 -3.97
C SER A 95 10.88 13.12 -3.07
N ARG A 96 11.71 12.07 -3.09
CA ARG A 96 13.07 12.09 -2.56
C ARG A 96 14.04 12.55 -3.64
N ARG A 97 14.49 13.81 -3.56
CA ARG A 97 15.46 14.38 -4.50
C ARG A 97 16.84 13.77 -4.26
N ILE A 98 17.17 12.73 -5.03
CA ILE A 98 18.50 12.13 -5.02
C ILE A 98 19.45 13.03 -5.82
N LEU A 99 19.09 13.33 -7.07
CA LEU A 99 19.85 14.21 -7.96
C LEU A 99 19.08 15.52 -8.21
N LYS A 100 19.82 16.63 -8.38
CA LYS A 100 19.22 17.93 -8.74
C LYS A 100 18.86 17.91 -10.23
N ASN A 101 17.66 18.38 -10.59
CA ASN A 101 17.17 18.45 -11.98
C ASN A 101 16.96 17.11 -12.71
N ASP A 102 16.91 16.00 -11.98
CA ASP A 102 16.51 14.69 -12.51
C ASP A 102 14.97 14.62 -12.57
N LEU A 103 14.43 14.63 -13.79
CA LEU A 103 12.99 14.60 -14.03
C LEU A 103 12.57 13.22 -14.52
N GLY A 104 11.44 12.73 -14.04
CA GLY A 104 10.87 11.45 -14.49
C GLY A 104 9.41 11.60 -14.92
N LEU A 105 8.92 10.60 -15.66
CA LEU A 105 7.52 10.47 -16.02
C LEU A 105 6.75 9.86 -14.85
N VAL A 106 5.87 10.65 -14.23
CA VAL A 106 5.09 10.23 -13.06
C VAL A 106 3.63 9.99 -13.43
N LEU A 107 3.10 8.84 -13.02
CA LEU A 107 1.67 8.57 -12.99
C LEU A 107 1.11 9.06 -11.64
N THR A 108 0.36 10.16 -11.65
CA THR A 108 -0.11 10.83 -10.42
C THR A 108 -1.47 10.34 -9.94
N THR A 109 -2.26 9.73 -10.82
CA THR A 109 -3.65 9.32 -10.51
C THR A 109 -3.73 7.92 -9.93
N GLU A 110 -4.47 7.80 -8.82
CA GLU A 110 -4.87 6.54 -8.21
C GLU A 110 -6.08 5.89 -8.90
N ALA A 111 -6.15 4.56 -8.82
CA ALA A 111 -7.29 3.71 -9.22
C ALA A 111 -7.78 3.92 -10.67
N LYS A 112 -6.90 4.38 -11.57
CA LYS A 112 -7.24 4.70 -12.96
C LYS A 112 -6.39 3.92 -13.95
N HIS A 113 -6.98 3.66 -15.12
CA HIS A 113 -6.25 3.14 -16.26
C HIS A 113 -5.51 4.28 -16.96
N ALA A 114 -4.22 4.10 -17.20
CA ALA A 114 -3.37 5.11 -17.81
C ALA A 114 -2.62 4.51 -19.00
N ALA A 115 -2.68 5.21 -20.14
CA ALA A 115 -2.02 4.77 -21.37
C ALA A 115 -1.23 5.91 -22.00
N ILE A 116 0.07 5.70 -22.21
CA ILE A 116 0.97 6.63 -22.90
C ILE A 116 1.98 5.84 -23.73
N SER A 117 2.34 6.35 -24.91
CA SER A 117 3.24 5.64 -25.82
C SER A 117 4.14 6.58 -26.63
N ALA A 118 5.25 6.06 -27.13
CA ALA A 118 6.23 6.77 -27.95
C ALA A 118 6.73 5.87 -29.09
N LEU A 119 6.91 6.45 -30.28
CA LEU A 119 7.53 5.75 -31.41
C LEU A 119 9.03 5.56 -31.15
N LEU A 120 9.58 4.45 -31.65
CA LEU A 120 11.02 4.28 -31.78
C LEU A 120 11.57 5.16 -32.92
N ASP A 121 12.84 5.56 -32.83
CA ASP A 121 13.51 6.32 -33.90
C ASP A 121 13.70 5.46 -35.16
N LYS A 122 13.92 4.17 -34.96
CA LYS A 122 13.99 3.14 -36.00
C LYS A 122 13.28 1.86 -35.50
N PRO A 123 12.54 1.13 -36.36
CA PRO A 123 11.94 -0.14 -35.95
C PRO A 123 13.00 -1.18 -35.58
N PHE A 124 12.73 -1.99 -34.56
CA PHE A 124 13.58 -3.11 -34.18
C PHE A 124 13.08 -4.41 -34.82
N GLU A 125 13.95 -5.09 -35.57
CA GLU A 125 13.65 -6.37 -36.22
C GLU A 125 14.44 -7.52 -35.57
N PHE A 126 13.75 -8.60 -35.23
CA PHE A 126 14.34 -9.79 -34.63
C PHE A 126 15.00 -10.70 -35.69
N LYS A 127 16.23 -10.35 -36.08
CA LYS A 127 17.05 -11.14 -37.01
C LYS A 127 18.23 -11.77 -36.28
N ASP A 128 19.33 -11.03 -36.17
CA ASP A 128 20.62 -11.54 -35.70
C ASP A 128 21.19 -10.72 -34.52
N LYS A 129 20.47 -9.69 -34.08
CA LYS A 129 20.91 -8.76 -33.03
C LYS A 129 20.10 -8.98 -31.75
N PRO A 130 20.71 -8.97 -30.56
CA PRO A 130 19.96 -9.07 -29.32
C PRO A 130 19.09 -7.83 -29.11
N LEU A 131 18.02 -7.98 -28.35
CA LEU A 131 17.18 -6.88 -27.89
C LEU A 131 17.51 -6.62 -26.42
N ILE A 132 17.87 -5.38 -26.10
CA ILE A 132 18.04 -4.91 -24.74
C ILE A 132 17.02 -3.81 -24.47
N VAL A 133 16.21 -3.99 -23.42
CA VAL A 133 15.26 -2.99 -22.93
C VAL A 133 15.56 -2.74 -21.47
N GLN A 134 15.81 -1.49 -21.13
CA GLN A 134 16.14 -1.08 -19.77
C GLN A 134 15.38 0.17 -19.38
N TYR A 135 14.89 0.22 -18.15
CA TYR A 135 14.24 1.40 -17.59
C TYR A 135 14.22 1.36 -16.07
N GLU A 136 14.09 2.53 -15.46
CA GLU A 136 13.99 2.70 -14.01
C GLU A 136 12.53 2.86 -13.59
N VAL A 137 12.17 2.26 -12.46
CA VAL A 137 10.89 2.46 -11.79
C VAL A 137 11.15 2.83 -10.34
N THR A 138 10.53 3.92 -9.90
CA THR A 138 10.50 4.34 -8.50
C THR A 138 9.07 4.36 -8.00
N MET A 139 8.76 3.50 -7.03
CA MET A 139 7.45 3.45 -6.38
C MET A 139 7.47 4.35 -5.15
N GLN A 140 7.27 5.66 -5.33
CA GLN A 140 7.57 6.66 -4.31
C GLN A 140 6.79 6.47 -3.00
N GLU A 141 5.56 5.98 -3.07
CA GLU A 141 4.71 5.73 -1.91
C GLU A 141 4.65 4.24 -1.52
N GLY A 142 5.31 3.38 -2.30
CA GLY A 142 5.17 1.93 -2.25
C GLY A 142 3.98 1.42 -3.07
N GLN A 143 4.04 0.15 -3.47
CA GLN A 143 3.02 -0.47 -4.33
C GLN A 143 2.19 -1.48 -3.56
N ASN A 144 0.87 -1.26 -3.51
CA ASN A 144 -0.08 -2.21 -2.93
C ASN A 144 -0.70 -3.10 -4.02
N CYS A 145 -1.28 -2.48 -5.05
CA CYS A 145 -1.78 -3.18 -6.22
C CYS A 145 -1.68 -2.32 -7.48
N GLY A 146 -0.97 -2.81 -8.50
CA GLY A 146 -0.84 -2.20 -9.80
C GLY A 146 0.46 -2.58 -10.51
N GLY A 147 0.45 -2.38 -11.83
CA GLY A 147 1.57 -2.70 -12.71
C GLY A 147 2.47 -1.50 -12.98
N ALA A 148 3.77 -1.76 -13.18
CA ALA A 148 4.75 -0.81 -13.67
C ALA A 148 5.62 -1.43 -14.79
N TYR A 149 4.95 -2.13 -15.70
CA TYR A 149 5.55 -2.79 -16.86
C TYR A 149 5.49 -1.93 -18.13
N ILE A 150 6.46 -2.12 -19.01
CA ILE A 150 6.49 -1.54 -20.35
C ILE A 150 5.98 -2.55 -21.39
N LYS A 151 5.21 -2.08 -22.38
CA LYS A 151 4.80 -2.86 -23.56
C LYS A 151 5.56 -2.39 -24.79
N LEU A 152 6.17 -3.31 -25.52
CA LEU A 152 6.80 -3.09 -26.82
C LEU A 152 5.79 -3.38 -27.91
N LEU A 153 5.29 -2.35 -28.59
CA LEU A 153 4.18 -2.44 -29.53
C LEU A 153 4.63 -2.98 -30.89
N SER A 154 3.82 -3.87 -31.46
CA SER A 154 4.10 -4.59 -32.70
C SER A 154 3.59 -3.83 -33.95
N ARG A 155 3.72 -4.46 -35.12
CA ARG A 155 3.31 -3.91 -36.42
C ARG A 155 1.82 -3.56 -36.44
N GLY A 156 1.49 -2.32 -36.84
CA GLY A 156 0.12 -1.79 -36.85
C GLY A 156 -0.03 -0.49 -36.06
N VAL A 157 1.01 -0.07 -35.34
CA VAL A 157 1.08 1.19 -34.58
C VAL A 157 2.18 2.07 -35.16
N ASN A 158 2.19 2.21 -36.48
CA ASN A 158 3.30 2.83 -37.21
C ASN A 158 3.15 4.35 -37.27
N THR A 159 1.96 4.87 -36.96
CA THR A 159 1.68 6.30 -36.99
C THR A 159 1.33 6.82 -35.60
N LYS A 160 1.59 8.12 -35.38
CA LYS A 160 1.16 8.80 -34.16
C LYS A 160 -0.37 8.80 -33.97
N ALA A 161 -1.13 8.61 -35.05
CA ALA A 161 -2.59 8.50 -34.98
C ALA A 161 -3.01 7.17 -34.34
N ASP A 162 -2.31 6.08 -34.65
CA ASP A 162 -2.56 4.76 -34.06
C ASP A 162 -2.21 4.76 -32.55
N LEU A 163 -1.18 5.51 -32.15
CA LEU A 163 -0.78 5.66 -30.74
C LEU A 163 -1.84 6.37 -29.88
N LYS A 164 -2.68 7.23 -30.48
CA LYS A 164 -3.82 7.83 -29.77
C LYS A 164 -4.90 6.80 -29.45
N GLN A 165 -4.94 5.68 -30.17
CA GLN A 165 -5.88 4.60 -29.94
C GLN A 165 -5.25 3.45 -29.14
N PHE A 166 -4.21 3.71 -28.35
CA PHE A 166 -3.53 2.67 -27.57
C PHE A 166 -4.41 2.15 -26.41
N HIS A 167 -4.64 0.84 -26.37
CA HIS A 167 -5.47 0.17 -25.36
C HIS A 167 -4.97 -1.24 -25.02
N ASP A 168 -5.67 -1.92 -24.13
CA ASP A 168 -5.37 -3.26 -23.60
C ASP A 168 -5.15 -4.34 -24.67
N GLN A 169 -5.96 -4.38 -25.73
CA GLN A 169 -5.85 -5.36 -26.82
C GLN A 169 -4.92 -4.92 -27.95
N THR A 170 -4.28 -3.75 -27.83
CA THR A 170 -3.33 -3.29 -28.86
C THR A 170 -2.21 -4.32 -29.02
N PRO A 171 -1.90 -4.75 -30.24
CA PRO A 171 -0.98 -5.85 -30.45
C PRO A 171 0.45 -5.43 -30.08
N TYR A 172 0.99 -6.08 -29.05
CA TYR A 172 2.38 -5.93 -28.62
C TYR A 172 3.21 -7.16 -28.99
N THR A 173 4.54 -7.03 -28.98
CA THR A 173 5.48 -8.14 -29.14
C THR A 173 5.94 -8.66 -27.79
N ILE A 174 6.37 -7.77 -26.89
CA ILE A 174 6.89 -8.10 -25.56
C ILE A 174 6.24 -7.18 -24.51
N MET A 175 5.88 -7.75 -23.36
CA MET A 175 5.55 -7.02 -22.14
C MET A 175 6.57 -7.38 -21.07
N PHE A 176 7.19 -6.38 -20.47
CA PHE A 176 8.28 -6.57 -19.52
C PHE A 176 8.14 -5.62 -18.33
N GLY A 177 8.27 -6.14 -17.10
CA GLY A 177 8.39 -5.29 -15.91
C GLY A 177 7.68 -5.78 -14.67
N PRO A 178 7.84 -5.06 -13.54
CA PRO A 178 7.26 -5.43 -12.26
C PRO A 178 5.74 -5.20 -12.25
N ASP A 179 5.03 -6.14 -11.62
CA ASP A 179 3.60 -6.04 -11.32
C ASP A 179 3.34 -6.67 -9.96
N LYS A 180 2.59 -5.96 -9.13
CA LYS A 180 2.27 -6.41 -7.79
C LYS A 180 0.80 -6.19 -7.54
N CYS A 181 0.10 -7.21 -7.03
CA CYS A 181 -1.22 -7.02 -6.47
C CYS A 181 -1.41 -7.85 -5.20
N GLY A 182 -1.54 -7.15 -4.06
CA GLY A 182 -1.63 -7.78 -2.75
C GLY A 182 -0.35 -8.54 -2.42
N ASN A 183 -0.45 -9.86 -2.26
CA ASN A 183 0.68 -10.74 -1.97
C ASN A 183 1.31 -11.36 -3.22
N ASP A 184 0.70 -11.19 -4.40
CA ASP A 184 1.26 -11.73 -5.64
C ASP A 184 2.18 -10.69 -6.28
N ASN A 185 3.48 -10.99 -6.24
CA ASN A 185 4.53 -10.20 -6.86
C ASN A 185 5.02 -10.97 -8.10
N LYS A 186 4.96 -10.32 -9.26
CA LYS A 186 5.35 -10.90 -10.54
C LYS A 186 6.28 -9.94 -11.27
N LEU A 187 7.30 -10.51 -11.90
CA LEU A 187 8.09 -9.82 -12.90
C LEU A 187 7.64 -10.37 -14.25
N HIS A 188 6.81 -9.60 -14.95
CA HIS A 188 6.30 -10.02 -16.24
C HIS A 188 7.45 -10.04 -17.25
N PHE A 189 7.60 -11.16 -17.92
CA PHE A 189 8.24 -11.23 -19.22
C PHE A 189 7.34 -12.11 -20.09
N ILE A 190 6.57 -11.45 -20.95
CA ILE A 190 5.58 -12.08 -21.82
C ILE A 190 5.96 -11.72 -23.23
N PHE A 191 6.04 -12.71 -24.11
CA PHE A 191 6.16 -12.46 -25.54
C PHE A 191 5.05 -13.13 -26.31
N ARG A 192 4.68 -12.52 -27.44
CA ARG A 192 3.61 -13.00 -28.31
C ARG A 192 4.21 -13.83 -29.43
N HIS A 193 3.95 -15.13 -29.39
CA HIS A 193 4.44 -16.09 -30.37
C HIS A 193 3.37 -16.34 -31.44
N LYS A 194 3.76 -16.26 -32.71
CA LYS A 194 2.88 -16.56 -33.84
C LYS A 194 3.05 -18.02 -34.24
N ASN A 195 1.99 -18.80 -34.15
CA ASN A 195 1.98 -20.19 -34.58
C ASN A 195 2.30 -20.27 -36.09
N PRO A 196 3.33 -21.04 -36.50
CA PRO A 196 3.74 -21.14 -37.90
C PRO A 196 2.73 -21.88 -38.79
N LYS A 197 1.88 -22.75 -38.23
CA LYS A 197 0.85 -23.50 -38.99
C LYS A 197 -0.44 -22.71 -39.17
N ASN A 198 -0.99 -22.21 -38.06
CA ASN A 198 -2.32 -21.60 -38.06
C ASN A 198 -2.29 -20.06 -38.11
N GLY A 199 -1.13 -19.44 -37.88
CA GLY A 199 -0.98 -17.99 -37.83
C GLY A 199 -1.58 -17.33 -36.58
N THR A 200 -2.16 -18.11 -35.66
CA THR A 200 -2.69 -17.64 -34.38
C THR A 200 -1.58 -17.10 -33.49
N ILE A 201 -1.84 -16.00 -32.78
CA ILE A 201 -0.87 -15.40 -31.86
C ILE A 201 -1.27 -15.77 -30.43
N GLU A 202 -0.32 -16.32 -29.69
CA GLU A 202 -0.50 -16.75 -28.30
C GLU A 202 0.52 -16.05 -27.39
N GLU A 203 0.09 -15.69 -26.18
CA GLU A 203 0.94 -15.09 -25.16
C GLU A 203 1.67 -16.20 -24.38
N LYS A 204 2.99 -16.06 -24.29
CA LYS A 204 3.86 -16.99 -23.57
C LYS A 204 4.40 -16.26 -22.36
N HIS A 205 4.11 -16.76 -21.16
CA HIS A 205 4.54 -16.13 -19.90
C HIS A 205 5.78 -16.81 -19.35
N SER A 206 6.80 -16.03 -19.00
CA SER A 206 7.96 -16.54 -18.28
C SER A 206 7.54 -17.14 -16.95
N LYS A 207 8.22 -18.23 -16.55
CA LYS A 207 8.15 -18.75 -15.17
C LYS A 207 8.60 -17.68 -14.18
N LYS A 208 8.12 -17.81 -12.94
CA LYS A 208 8.47 -16.89 -11.84
C LYS A 208 9.99 -16.92 -11.58
N PRO A 209 10.60 -15.77 -11.27
CA PRO A 209 12.03 -15.70 -10.94
C PRO A 209 12.33 -16.49 -9.66
N THR A 210 13.57 -16.98 -9.55
CA THR A 210 14.04 -17.73 -8.37
C THR A 210 14.20 -16.83 -7.14
N GLN A 211 14.48 -15.54 -7.36
CA GLN A 211 14.70 -14.57 -6.29
C GLN A 211 13.38 -13.97 -5.78
N ARG A 212 13.32 -13.70 -4.48
CA ARG A 212 12.21 -12.96 -3.86
C ARG A 212 12.39 -11.47 -4.18
N LEU A 213 11.36 -10.86 -4.75
CA LEU A 213 11.36 -9.44 -5.18
C LEU A 213 10.50 -8.55 -4.26
N ASP A 214 10.15 -9.02 -3.06
CA ASP A 214 9.16 -8.35 -2.20
C ASP A 214 9.63 -6.99 -1.67
N ASP A 215 10.94 -6.84 -1.47
CA ASP A 215 11.55 -5.64 -0.87
C ASP A 215 11.52 -4.44 -1.83
N ILE A 216 11.66 -4.71 -3.15
CA ILE A 216 11.65 -3.73 -4.25
C ILE A 216 10.35 -2.92 -4.31
N TYR A 217 9.24 -3.51 -3.86
CA TYR A 217 7.94 -2.84 -3.86
C TYR A 217 7.66 -2.02 -2.59
N LYS A 218 8.56 -2.06 -1.59
CA LYS A 218 8.37 -1.49 -0.25
C LYS A 218 9.42 -0.45 0.14
N ASP A 219 10.63 -0.54 -0.39
CA ASP A 219 11.76 0.32 0.00
C ASP A 219 11.65 1.78 -0.49
N LYS A 220 10.76 2.05 -1.47
CA LYS A 220 10.51 3.37 -2.07
C LYS A 220 11.75 3.94 -2.77
N GLU A 221 12.69 3.08 -3.15
CA GLU A 221 13.91 3.46 -3.85
C GLU A 221 13.75 3.26 -5.38
N PRO A 222 14.55 3.93 -6.22
CA PRO A 222 14.58 3.66 -7.65
C PRO A 222 15.19 2.28 -7.92
N HIS A 223 14.57 1.48 -8.79
CA HIS A 223 15.11 0.20 -9.24
C HIS A 223 15.25 0.16 -10.77
N LEU A 224 16.33 -0.46 -11.23
CA LEU A 224 16.64 -0.60 -12.65
C LEU A 224 16.20 -1.99 -13.12
N TYR A 225 15.39 -2.05 -14.16
CA TYR A 225 14.96 -3.30 -14.79
C TYR A 225 15.56 -3.39 -16.18
N THR A 226 16.29 -4.47 -16.45
CA THR A 226 16.93 -4.73 -17.74
C THR A 226 16.52 -6.11 -18.26
N LEU A 227 15.96 -6.15 -19.46
CA LEU A 227 15.67 -7.37 -20.20
C LEU A 227 16.66 -7.49 -21.36
N ILE A 228 17.32 -8.63 -21.45
CA ILE A 228 18.22 -9.00 -22.54
C ILE A 228 17.65 -10.24 -23.20
N VAL A 229 17.31 -10.16 -24.49
CA VAL A 229 16.84 -11.29 -25.29
C VAL A 229 17.83 -11.51 -26.42
N ARG A 230 18.42 -12.71 -26.49
CA ARG A 230 19.49 -13.02 -27.44
C ARG A 230 19.00 -13.86 -28.63
N PRO A 231 19.67 -13.78 -29.79
CA PRO A 231 19.31 -14.56 -30.98
C PRO A 231 19.44 -16.07 -30.82
N ASP A 232 20.16 -16.54 -29.81
CA ASP A 232 20.32 -17.96 -29.44
C ASP A 232 19.11 -18.53 -28.67
N ASN A 233 18.01 -17.76 -28.59
CA ASN A 233 16.80 -18.06 -27.82
C ASN A 233 17.01 -18.06 -26.30
N THR A 234 18.08 -17.46 -25.79
CA THR A 234 18.27 -17.24 -24.35
C THR A 234 17.77 -15.86 -23.94
N PHE A 235 17.39 -15.73 -22.68
CA PHE A 235 17.06 -14.44 -22.09
C PHE A 235 17.67 -14.30 -20.70
N THR A 236 17.96 -13.06 -20.33
CA THR A 236 18.45 -12.68 -19.01
C THR A 236 17.69 -11.44 -18.55
N ILE A 237 17.19 -11.48 -17.32
CA ILE A 237 16.52 -10.36 -16.67
C ILE A 237 17.39 -9.94 -15.49
N LEU A 238 17.86 -8.70 -15.55
CA LEU A 238 18.62 -8.07 -14.48
C LEU A 238 17.71 -7.09 -13.74
N VAL A 239 17.78 -7.12 -12.41
CA VAL A 239 17.22 -6.09 -11.54
C VAL A 239 18.37 -5.49 -10.76
N ASP A 240 18.55 -4.16 -10.84
CA ASP A 240 19.65 -3.44 -10.20
C ASP A 240 21.05 -3.98 -10.60
N ASN A 241 21.21 -4.35 -11.88
CA ASN A 241 22.40 -5.03 -12.42
C ASN A 241 22.71 -6.40 -11.81
N LYS A 242 21.77 -7.00 -11.07
CA LYS A 242 21.86 -8.38 -10.55
C LYS A 242 20.93 -9.28 -11.33
N GLU A 243 21.40 -10.47 -11.69
CA GLU A 243 20.58 -11.45 -12.39
C GLU A 243 19.42 -11.91 -11.50
N ALA A 244 18.20 -11.59 -11.89
CA ALA A 244 16.97 -12.00 -11.19
C ALA A 244 16.35 -13.25 -11.81
N ASN A 245 16.46 -13.39 -13.13
CA ASN A 245 15.98 -14.54 -13.89
C ASN A 245 16.84 -14.75 -15.15
N ALA A 246 17.06 -16.01 -15.53
CA ALA A 246 17.72 -16.37 -16.77
C ALA A 246 17.17 -17.71 -17.26
N GLY A 247 17.09 -17.89 -18.57
CA GLY A 247 16.51 -19.10 -19.14
C GLY A 247 16.47 -19.13 -20.66
N SER A 248 15.72 -20.09 -21.19
CA SER A 248 15.47 -20.23 -22.63
C SER A 248 14.02 -19.90 -22.99
N LEU A 249 13.83 -19.24 -24.13
CA LEU A 249 12.50 -18.95 -24.70
C LEU A 249 11.68 -20.23 -24.96
N LEU A 250 12.33 -21.39 -25.13
CA LEU A 250 11.66 -22.66 -25.43
C LEU A 250 11.15 -23.38 -24.18
N GLU A 251 11.94 -23.36 -23.10
CA GLU A 251 11.73 -24.23 -21.93
C GLU A 251 11.12 -23.50 -20.73
N ASP A 252 11.37 -22.20 -20.60
CA ASP A 252 11.03 -21.41 -19.40
C ASP A 252 9.75 -20.60 -19.51
N PHE A 253 8.90 -20.98 -20.45
CA PHE A 253 7.63 -20.33 -20.72
C PHE A 253 6.43 -21.25 -20.50
N THR A 254 5.36 -20.67 -19.99
CA THR A 254 4.06 -21.32 -19.80
C THR A 254 2.97 -20.47 -20.47
N PRO A 255 2.21 -21.02 -21.43
CA PRO A 255 2.37 -22.32 -22.07
C PRO A 255 3.71 -22.45 -22.83
N PRO A 256 4.21 -23.67 -23.12
CA PRO A 256 5.43 -23.83 -23.90
C PRO A 256 5.25 -23.30 -25.32
N VAL A 257 6.34 -22.86 -25.96
CA VAL A 257 6.33 -22.41 -27.36
C VAL A 257 5.90 -23.55 -28.27
N ASN A 258 6.57 -24.70 -28.11
CA ASN A 258 6.26 -25.92 -28.82
C ASN A 258 5.21 -26.70 -28.03
N PRO A 259 3.97 -26.87 -28.55
CA PRO A 259 2.99 -27.72 -27.90
C PRO A 259 3.50 -29.17 -27.80
N PRO A 260 3.01 -29.96 -26.83
CA PRO A 260 3.43 -31.34 -26.69
C PRO A 260 3.07 -32.16 -27.94
N GLU A 261 3.95 -33.12 -28.29
CA GLU A 261 3.77 -34.04 -29.42
C GLU A 261 2.54 -34.95 -29.25
N GLU A 262 2.26 -35.34 -28.01
CA GLU A 262 1.12 -36.19 -27.68
C GLU A 262 0.31 -35.52 -26.56
N ILE A 263 -1.01 -35.53 -26.73
CA ILE A 263 -1.99 -35.06 -25.75
C ILE A 263 -2.79 -36.25 -25.23
N ASP A 264 -3.38 -36.08 -24.06
CA ASP A 264 -4.34 -37.05 -23.54
C ASP A 264 -5.58 -37.08 -24.46
N ASP A 265 -6.04 -38.28 -24.79
CA ASP A 265 -7.19 -38.51 -25.64
C ASP A 265 -8.46 -37.94 -24.97
N PRO A 266 -9.08 -36.89 -25.52
CA PRO A 266 -10.25 -36.27 -24.93
C PRO A 266 -11.48 -37.19 -24.95
N ASP A 267 -11.49 -38.21 -25.83
CA ASP A 267 -12.58 -39.15 -25.97
C ASP A 267 -12.40 -40.39 -25.08
N ASP A 268 -11.21 -40.58 -24.51
CA ASP A 268 -10.92 -41.71 -23.62
C ASP A 268 -11.48 -41.44 -22.23
N ARG A 269 -12.21 -42.42 -21.69
CA ARG A 269 -12.90 -42.31 -20.40
C ARG A 269 -12.49 -43.43 -19.48
N LYS A 270 -12.45 -43.11 -18.19
CA LYS A 270 -12.17 -44.11 -17.15
C LYS A 270 -13.21 -45.22 -17.22
N PRO A 271 -12.80 -46.50 -17.41
CA PRO A 271 -13.71 -47.63 -17.33
C PRO A 271 -14.31 -47.77 -15.93
N ASP A 272 -15.57 -48.20 -15.85
CA ASP A 272 -16.27 -48.41 -14.57
C ASP A 272 -15.64 -49.53 -13.72
N ASP A 273 -14.94 -50.49 -14.35
CA ASP A 273 -14.25 -51.60 -13.69
C ASP A 273 -12.84 -51.24 -13.19
N TRP A 274 -12.41 -49.98 -13.37
CA TRP A 274 -11.08 -49.54 -12.96
C TRP A 274 -11.05 -49.11 -11.49
N ASP A 275 -10.48 -49.94 -10.63
CA ASP A 275 -10.33 -49.64 -9.21
C ASP A 275 -9.02 -48.90 -8.91
N GLU A 276 -9.15 -47.62 -8.50
CA GLU A 276 -8.05 -46.74 -8.11
C GLU A 276 -7.76 -46.78 -6.60
N ARG A 277 -8.53 -47.55 -5.82
CA ARG A 277 -8.31 -47.65 -4.37
C ARG A 277 -7.15 -48.59 -4.11
N GLU A 278 -6.03 -48.04 -3.65
CA GLU A 278 -4.85 -48.81 -3.25
C GLU A 278 -5.16 -49.79 -2.11
N LYS A 279 -6.02 -49.36 -1.19
CA LYS A 279 -6.44 -50.15 -0.03
C LYS A 279 -7.95 -50.23 0.06
N ILE A 280 -8.45 -51.42 0.36
CA ILE A 280 -9.86 -51.67 0.66
C ILE A 280 -9.97 -52.16 2.10
N VAL A 281 -11.14 -51.95 2.68
CA VAL A 281 -11.48 -52.54 3.97
C VAL A 281 -11.47 -54.05 3.82
N ASP A 282 -10.82 -54.75 4.75
CA ASP A 282 -10.78 -56.21 4.75
C ASP A 282 -12.21 -56.76 4.87
N PRO A 283 -12.73 -57.44 3.82
CA PRO A 283 -14.09 -57.97 3.85
C PRO A 283 -14.24 -59.15 4.82
N THR A 284 -13.12 -59.73 5.28
CA THR A 284 -13.11 -60.87 6.20
C THR A 284 -13.04 -60.45 7.67
N ALA A 285 -12.68 -59.19 7.95
CA ALA A 285 -12.63 -58.69 9.30
C ALA A 285 -14.04 -58.39 9.82
N THR A 286 -14.38 -58.96 10.97
CA THR A 286 -15.62 -58.70 11.69
C THR A 286 -15.30 -58.03 13.03
N LYS A 287 -16.25 -57.21 13.51
CA LYS A 287 -16.13 -56.55 14.81
C LYS A 287 -15.97 -57.59 15.93
N PRO A 288 -14.91 -57.52 16.75
CA PRO A 288 -14.74 -58.40 17.90
C PRO A 288 -15.88 -58.24 18.92
N ALA A 289 -16.27 -59.33 19.57
CA ALA A 289 -17.36 -59.32 20.56
C ALA A 289 -17.02 -58.54 21.85
N ASP A 290 -15.73 -58.33 22.13
CA ASP A 290 -15.21 -57.56 23.27
C ASP A 290 -15.02 -56.05 22.96
N TRP A 291 -15.50 -55.60 21.80
CA TRP A 291 -15.42 -54.20 21.37
C TRP A 291 -16.76 -53.51 21.58
N ASP A 292 -16.93 -52.88 22.74
CA ASP A 292 -18.09 -52.06 23.06
C ASP A 292 -17.94 -50.66 22.46
N GLU A 293 -18.85 -50.28 21.55
CA GLU A 293 -18.86 -48.96 20.90
C GLU A 293 -19.73 -47.95 21.64
N ASP A 294 -20.63 -48.43 22.50
CA ASP A 294 -21.57 -47.62 23.27
C ASP A 294 -20.95 -47.19 24.62
N ALA A 295 -19.80 -47.75 24.97
CA ALA A 295 -19.02 -47.31 26.12
C ALA A 295 -18.70 -45.81 25.98
N PRO A 296 -18.98 -44.98 27.00
CA PRO A 296 -18.63 -43.57 26.96
C PRO A 296 -17.11 -43.39 27.09
N ALA A 297 -16.56 -42.40 26.40
CA ALA A 297 -15.13 -42.07 26.45
C ALA A 297 -14.68 -41.60 27.85
N GLN A 298 -15.63 -41.05 28.61
CA GLN A 298 -15.40 -40.54 29.95
C GLN A 298 -16.42 -41.12 30.91
N ILE A 299 -15.95 -41.51 32.08
CA ILE A 299 -16.79 -41.94 33.21
C ILE A 299 -16.49 -41.03 34.41
N PRO A 300 -17.47 -40.78 35.29
CA PRO A 300 -17.20 -40.05 36.53
C PRO A 300 -16.18 -40.81 37.37
N ASP A 301 -15.22 -40.10 37.97
CA ASP A 301 -14.20 -40.70 38.83
C ASP A 301 -14.84 -41.32 40.09
N PRO A 302 -14.77 -42.65 40.28
CA PRO A 302 -15.33 -43.31 41.44
C PRO A 302 -14.56 -42.99 42.74
N ASN A 303 -13.34 -42.49 42.64
CA ASN A 303 -12.49 -42.15 43.79
C ASN A 303 -12.52 -40.65 44.13
N ALA A 304 -13.19 -39.82 43.33
CA ALA A 304 -13.30 -38.40 43.62
C ALA A 304 -14.24 -38.17 44.80
N VAL A 305 -13.72 -37.51 45.83
CA VAL A 305 -14.48 -37.08 47.00
C VAL A 305 -14.74 -35.59 46.87
N LYS A 306 -15.97 -35.18 47.12
CA LYS A 306 -16.35 -33.77 47.15
C LYS A 306 -15.58 -33.01 48.25
N PRO A 307 -14.94 -31.87 47.94
CA PRO A 307 -14.27 -31.06 48.96
C PRO A 307 -15.25 -30.46 49.98
N ASP A 308 -14.84 -30.39 51.25
CA ASP A 308 -15.65 -29.84 52.35
C ASP A 308 -15.94 -28.32 52.19
N SER A 309 -15.13 -27.61 51.40
CA SER A 309 -15.28 -26.18 51.10
C SER A 309 -16.04 -25.88 49.80
N TRP A 310 -16.84 -26.82 49.31
CA TRP A 310 -17.69 -26.66 48.12
C TRP A 310 -19.04 -26.03 48.48
N LEU A 311 -19.45 -24.99 47.75
CA LEU A 311 -20.70 -24.26 47.99
C LEU A 311 -21.80 -24.71 47.01
N ASP A 312 -22.68 -25.64 47.39
CA ASP A 312 -23.71 -26.17 46.47
C ASP A 312 -24.83 -25.16 46.13
N ASP A 313 -25.15 -24.29 47.08
CA ASP A 313 -26.29 -23.38 47.00
C ASP A 313 -25.97 -22.08 46.25
N GLU A 314 -24.69 -21.81 45.98
CA GLU A 314 -24.24 -20.63 45.26
C GLU A 314 -23.99 -20.97 43.78
N PRO A 315 -24.54 -20.21 42.82
CA PRO A 315 -24.27 -20.45 41.42
C PRO A 315 -22.82 -20.09 41.07
N GLU A 316 -22.25 -20.83 40.12
CA GLU A 316 -20.88 -20.61 39.62
C GLU A 316 -20.73 -19.23 38.97
N THR A 317 -21.76 -18.79 38.25
CA THR A 317 -21.82 -17.48 37.60
C THR A 317 -23.05 -16.69 38.06
N ILE A 318 -22.87 -15.39 38.28
CA ILE A 318 -23.94 -14.43 38.59
C ILE A 318 -24.04 -13.39 37.47
N PRO A 319 -25.21 -12.81 37.20
CA PRO A 319 -25.31 -11.66 36.29
C PRO A 319 -24.45 -10.51 36.80
N ASP A 320 -23.70 -9.87 35.90
CA ASP A 320 -22.81 -8.77 36.25
C ASP A 320 -23.59 -7.60 36.84
N PRO A 321 -23.36 -7.22 38.12
CA PRO A 321 -24.07 -6.13 38.76
C PRO A 321 -23.71 -4.75 38.20
N THR A 322 -22.65 -4.66 37.38
CA THR A 322 -22.17 -3.43 36.77
C THR A 322 -22.65 -3.25 35.33
N ALA A 323 -23.15 -4.32 34.70
CA ALA A 323 -23.67 -4.25 33.34
C ALA A 323 -25.00 -3.50 33.30
N ARG A 324 -25.12 -2.58 32.34
CA ARG A 324 -26.36 -1.84 32.05
C ARG A 324 -26.81 -2.15 30.65
N LYS A 325 -28.12 -2.24 30.46
CA LYS A 325 -28.74 -2.37 29.14
C LYS A 325 -28.32 -1.19 28.26
N PRO A 326 -27.78 -1.42 27.04
CA PRO A 326 -27.49 -0.34 26.10
C PRO A 326 -28.76 0.43 25.72
N ASP A 327 -28.63 1.74 25.54
CA ASP A 327 -29.76 2.61 25.17
C ASP A 327 -30.28 2.35 23.73
N ASP A 328 -29.47 1.70 22.89
CA ASP A 328 -29.85 1.30 21.52
C ASP A 328 -30.45 -0.12 21.43
N TRP A 329 -30.61 -0.81 22.57
CA TRP A 329 -31.13 -2.17 22.59
C TRP A 329 -32.65 -2.20 22.44
N ASP A 330 -33.10 -2.77 21.33
CA ASP A 330 -34.52 -2.88 20.98
C ASP A 330 -35.01 -4.31 21.27
N GLU A 331 -35.94 -4.48 22.23
CA GLU A 331 -36.42 -5.81 22.64
C GLU A 331 -37.22 -6.55 21.55
N ASP A 332 -37.85 -5.85 20.61
CA ASP A 332 -38.60 -6.45 19.50
C ASP A 332 -37.67 -6.97 18.38
N MET A 333 -36.52 -6.30 18.23
CA MET A 333 -35.55 -6.62 17.18
C MET A 333 -34.37 -7.47 17.69
N ASP A 334 -33.91 -7.28 18.93
CA ASP A 334 -32.77 -7.96 19.58
C ASP A 334 -33.16 -8.98 20.67
N GLY A 335 -34.42 -8.97 21.14
CA GLY A 335 -34.90 -9.85 22.23
C GLY A 335 -34.74 -9.25 23.63
N GLU A 336 -35.17 -9.98 24.67
CA GLU A 336 -34.99 -9.55 26.06
C GLU A 336 -33.50 -9.43 26.42
N TRP A 337 -33.10 -8.30 26.98
CA TRP A 337 -31.71 -8.08 27.36
C TRP A 337 -31.38 -8.84 28.65
N GLU A 338 -30.38 -9.72 28.57
CA GLU A 338 -29.81 -10.41 29.74
C GLU A 338 -28.40 -9.88 30.02
N ALA A 339 -28.11 -9.58 31.29
CA ALA A 339 -26.79 -9.13 31.70
C ALA A 339 -25.76 -10.26 31.50
N PRO A 340 -24.53 -9.93 31.05
CA PRO A 340 -23.47 -10.92 30.93
C PRO A 340 -23.20 -11.60 32.27
N LEU A 341 -23.00 -12.92 32.24
CA LEU A 341 -22.69 -13.72 33.42
C LEU A 341 -21.20 -13.58 33.76
N VAL A 342 -20.90 -13.28 35.03
CA VAL A 342 -19.54 -13.20 35.58
C VAL A 342 -19.35 -14.22 36.69
N ASP A 343 -18.12 -14.66 36.89
CA ASP A 343 -17.78 -15.61 37.95
C ASP A 343 -18.14 -15.03 39.32
N ASN A 344 -18.85 -15.81 40.12
CA ASN A 344 -19.28 -15.37 41.44
C ASN A 344 -18.05 -15.21 42.35
N PRO A 345 -17.81 -14.01 42.92
CA PRO A 345 -16.62 -13.76 43.76
C PRO A 345 -16.57 -14.62 45.02
N ARG A 346 -17.72 -15.14 45.48
CA ARG A 346 -17.78 -16.08 46.62
C ARG A 346 -17.23 -17.46 46.25
N CYS A 347 -17.27 -17.82 44.97
CA CYS A 347 -16.75 -19.08 44.44
C CYS A 347 -15.24 -19.06 44.29
N ALA A 348 -14.66 -17.89 44.01
CA ALA A 348 -13.20 -17.69 44.00
C ALA A 348 -12.55 -17.89 45.38
N ALA A 349 -13.31 -17.69 46.47
CA ALA A 349 -12.86 -17.92 47.84
C ALA A 349 -13.10 -19.36 48.36
N ALA A 350 -13.80 -20.19 47.57
CA ALA A 350 -14.18 -21.57 47.90
C ALA A 350 -13.47 -22.57 46.98
N ALA A 351 -13.64 -23.88 47.21
CA ALA A 351 -13.09 -24.90 46.30
C ALA A 351 -13.90 -25.05 44.99
N GLY A 352 -15.13 -24.54 44.97
CA GLY A 352 -16.03 -24.54 43.82
C GLY A 352 -17.47 -24.24 44.26
N CYS A 353 -18.34 -24.03 43.28
CA CYS A 353 -19.73 -23.62 43.47
C CYS A 353 -20.68 -24.41 42.57
N GLY A 354 -21.97 -24.39 42.93
CA GLY A 354 -23.03 -25.06 42.20
C GLY A 354 -23.12 -26.55 42.50
N PRO A 355 -24.00 -27.30 41.82
CA PRO A 355 -24.18 -28.73 42.08
C PRO A 355 -22.90 -29.50 41.73
N TRP A 356 -22.22 -30.05 42.74
CA TRP A 356 -20.99 -30.80 42.55
C TRP A 356 -21.19 -32.02 41.65
N ARG A 357 -20.30 -32.18 40.67
CA ARG A 357 -20.20 -33.38 39.83
C ARG A 357 -18.78 -33.93 39.92
N PRO A 358 -18.61 -35.25 40.08
CA PRO A 358 -17.27 -35.84 40.07
C PRO A 358 -16.57 -35.56 38.74
N PRO A 359 -15.26 -35.28 38.75
CA PRO A 359 -14.49 -35.07 37.53
C PRO A 359 -14.56 -36.30 36.63
N SER A 360 -14.67 -36.07 35.34
CA SER A 360 -14.65 -37.12 34.32
C SER A 360 -13.23 -37.67 34.13
N ILE A 361 -13.06 -38.99 34.26
CA ILE A 361 -11.81 -39.70 33.95
C ILE A 361 -11.97 -40.51 32.65
N PRO A 362 -10.89 -40.74 31.89
CA PRO A 362 -10.93 -41.56 30.70
C PRO A 362 -11.35 -42.99 31.06
N ASN A 363 -12.37 -43.51 30.38
CA ASN A 363 -12.86 -44.86 30.58
C ASN A 363 -11.86 -45.88 29.99
N PRO A 364 -11.23 -46.76 30.79
CA PRO A 364 -10.29 -47.76 30.28
C PRO A 364 -10.90 -48.77 29.30
N ALA A 365 -12.22 -48.94 29.34
CA ALA A 365 -12.96 -49.83 28.44
C ALA A 365 -13.34 -49.17 27.11
N TYR A 366 -13.16 -47.86 26.96
CA TYR A 366 -13.50 -47.15 25.73
C TYR A 366 -12.48 -47.47 24.63
N LYS A 367 -12.94 -48.13 23.57
CA LYS A 367 -12.13 -48.43 22.38
C LYS A 367 -12.52 -47.60 21.15
N GLY A 368 -13.62 -46.84 21.23
CA GLY A 368 -14.14 -46.03 20.13
C GLY A 368 -14.89 -46.85 19.07
N PRO A 369 -15.32 -46.25 17.95
CA PRO A 369 -15.97 -46.99 16.87
C PRO A 369 -14.97 -47.94 16.20
N TRP A 370 -15.34 -49.21 16.05
CA TRP A 370 -14.50 -50.22 15.43
C TRP A 370 -14.34 -49.93 13.93
N ARG A 371 -13.10 -50.02 13.45
CA ARG A 371 -12.77 -49.90 12.02
C ARG A 371 -12.04 -51.15 11.58
N ALA A 372 -12.58 -51.80 10.55
CA ALA A 372 -11.91 -52.94 9.93
C ALA A 372 -10.54 -52.52 9.35
N PRO A 373 -9.53 -53.40 9.42
CA PRO A 373 -8.21 -53.14 8.88
C PRO A 373 -8.26 -52.93 7.36
N LEU A 374 -7.34 -52.13 6.85
CA LEU A 374 -7.19 -51.87 5.42
C LEU A 374 -6.18 -52.85 4.81
N ILE A 375 -6.60 -53.63 3.82
CA ILE A 375 -5.75 -54.53 3.05
C ILE A 375 -5.46 -53.95 1.66
N ALA A 376 -4.34 -54.37 1.05
CA ALA A 376 -4.04 -54.01 -0.33
C ALA A 376 -5.12 -54.56 -1.25
N ASN A 377 -5.66 -53.71 -2.13
CA ASN A 377 -6.71 -54.11 -3.04
C ASN A 377 -6.14 -54.98 -4.17
N PRO A 378 -6.56 -56.24 -4.31
CA PRO A 378 -6.07 -57.11 -5.39
C PRO A 378 -6.45 -56.59 -6.79
N ASN A 379 -7.49 -55.78 -6.90
CA ASN A 379 -7.98 -55.21 -8.16
C ASN A 379 -7.42 -53.81 -8.46
N TYR A 380 -6.47 -53.31 -7.67
CA TYR A 380 -5.86 -52.00 -7.91
C TYR A 380 -5.09 -51.99 -9.22
N ARG A 381 -5.54 -51.19 -10.20
CA ARG A 381 -4.90 -51.08 -11.52
C ARG A 381 -4.01 -49.85 -11.66
N GLY A 382 -3.80 -49.09 -10.58
CA GLY A 382 -3.14 -47.78 -10.62
C GLY A 382 -4.14 -46.63 -10.74
N ARG A 383 -3.63 -45.41 -10.65
CA ARG A 383 -4.43 -44.22 -10.99
C ARG A 383 -4.69 -44.21 -12.49
N TRP A 384 -5.94 -44.08 -12.90
CA TRP A 384 -6.28 -44.05 -14.32
C TRP A 384 -5.77 -42.76 -14.95
N SER A 385 -5.20 -42.87 -16.15
CA SER A 385 -4.88 -41.75 -17.03
C SER A 385 -5.37 -42.07 -18.44
N PRO A 386 -5.88 -41.08 -19.20
CA PRO A 386 -6.25 -41.29 -20.60
C PRO A 386 -5.07 -41.80 -21.43
N ARG A 387 -5.36 -42.49 -22.54
CA ARG A 387 -4.36 -42.83 -23.54
C ARG A 387 -3.78 -41.57 -24.18
N ARG A 388 -2.48 -41.58 -24.48
CA ARG A 388 -1.83 -40.47 -25.19
C ARG A 388 -1.99 -40.66 -26.70
N VAL A 389 -2.51 -39.64 -27.37
CA VAL A 389 -2.71 -39.60 -28.82
C VAL A 389 -1.88 -38.48 -29.46
N PRO A 390 -1.42 -38.64 -30.71
CA PRO A 390 -0.68 -37.59 -31.41
C PRO A 390 -1.49 -36.29 -31.48
N ASN A 391 -0.85 -35.16 -31.15
CA ASN A 391 -1.49 -33.85 -31.13
C ASN A 391 -1.66 -33.31 -32.56
N PRO A 392 -2.90 -33.10 -33.06
CA PRO A 392 -3.14 -32.55 -34.40
C PRO A 392 -2.59 -31.12 -34.57
N HIS A 393 -2.47 -30.37 -33.47
CA HIS A 393 -1.97 -29.00 -33.44
C HIS A 393 -0.47 -28.92 -33.15
N TYR A 394 0.24 -30.05 -33.10
CA TYR A 394 1.68 -30.05 -32.88
C TYR A 394 2.40 -29.23 -33.96
N PHE A 395 3.27 -28.33 -33.55
CA PHE A 395 4.25 -27.68 -34.42
C PHE A 395 5.57 -27.56 -33.67
N ARG A 396 6.65 -27.43 -34.43
CA ARG A 396 7.99 -27.23 -33.89
C ARG A 396 8.57 -25.97 -34.50
N ASP A 397 8.86 -25.00 -33.64
CA ASP A 397 9.68 -23.84 -33.97
C ASP A 397 10.97 -23.90 -33.13
N ASP A 398 12.11 -23.88 -33.82
CA ASP A 398 13.44 -23.88 -33.22
C ASP A 398 13.99 -22.44 -33.04
N HIS A 399 13.32 -21.42 -33.59
CA HIS A 399 13.76 -20.02 -33.56
C HIS A 399 12.68 -19.03 -33.06
N PRO A 400 12.14 -19.21 -31.83
CA PRO A 400 11.15 -18.31 -31.25
C PRO A 400 11.63 -16.86 -31.11
N PHE A 401 12.94 -16.62 -31.14
CA PHE A 401 13.52 -15.27 -31.16
C PHE A 401 12.99 -14.41 -32.31
N ARG A 402 12.62 -15.01 -33.47
CA ARG A 402 12.13 -14.30 -34.67
C ARG A 402 10.68 -13.82 -34.49
N MET A 403 10.49 -12.93 -33.53
CA MET A 403 9.20 -12.35 -33.16
C MET A 403 8.78 -11.23 -34.13
N THR A 404 7.59 -10.69 -33.93
CA THR A 404 7.10 -9.53 -34.69
C THR A 404 7.94 -8.28 -34.40
N PRO A 405 8.32 -7.48 -35.40
CA PRO A 405 9.10 -6.26 -35.20
C PRO A 405 8.43 -5.25 -34.27
N ILE A 406 9.24 -4.50 -33.52
CA ILE A 406 8.79 -3.47 -32.58
C ILE A 406 8.88 -2.10 -33.25
N HIS A 407 7.84 -1.28 -33.09
CA HIS A 407 7.77 0.07 -33.68
C HIS A 407 7.62 1.17 -32.64
N ALA A 408 7.08 0.85 -31.46
CA ALA A 408 6.81 1.81 -30.40
C ALA A 408 6.93 1.15 -29.03
N VAL A 409 7.08 1.97 -28.00
CA VAL A 409 6.96 1.56 -26.60
C VAL A 409 5.77 2.25 -25.97
N GLY A 410 5.16 1.64 -24.97
CA GLY A 410 4.09 2.27 -24.22
C GLY A 410 3.86 1.67 -22.86
N PHE A 411 3.30 2.47 -21.98
CA PHE A 411 2.80 2.07 -20.67
C PHE A 411 1.29 2.02 -20.75
N GLU A 412 0.71 0.85 -20.51
CA GLU A 412 -0.72 0.66 -20.31
C GLU A 412 -0.91 -0.01 -18.96
N LEU A 413 -1.18 0.82 -17.97
CA LEU A 413 -1.09 0.45 -16.56
C LEU A 413 -2.41 0.70 -15.86
N TRP A 414 -2.65 -0.12 -14.85
CA TRP A 414 -3.63 0.14 -13.82
C TRP A 414 -2.89 0.11 -12.48
N SER A 415 -3.10 1.14 -11.66
CA SER A 415 -2.49 1.23 -10.34
C SER A 415 -3.46 1.82 -9.33
N MET A 416 -3.54 1.18 -8.17
CA MET A 416 -4.19 1.72 -6.96
C MET A 416 -3.28 2.71 -6.24
N SER A 417 -1.97 2.52 -6.33
CA SER A 417 -0.98 3.42 -5.72
C SER A 417 -0.67 4.60 -6.65
N PRO A 418 -0.59 5.84 -6.13
CA PRO A 418 -0.14 7.00 -6.90
C PRO A 418 1.38 7.02 -7.05
N SER A 419 1.87 8.03 -7.78
CA SER A 419 3.26 8.47 -7.75
C SER A 419 4.27 7.41 -8.23
N LEU A 420 3.91 6.65 -9.27
CA LEU A 420 4.84 5.76 -9.97
C LEU A 420 5.68 6.57 -10.95
N LEU A 421 6.99 6.65 -10.70
CA LEU A 421 7.93 7.38 -11.52
C LEU A 421 8.72 6.41 -12.41
N PHE A 422 8.70 6.68 -13.71
CA PHE A 422 9.47 6.00 -14.74
C PHE A 422 10.56 6.91 -15.25
N ASP A 423 11.77 6.37 -15.42
CA ASP A 423 12.91 7.14 -15.90
C ASP A 423 13.90 6.26 -16.70
N ASN A 424 14.82 6.89 -17.43
CA ASN A 424 15.96 6.28 -18.12
C ASN A 424 15.61 5.08 -19.00
N ILE A 425 14.60 5.24 -19.86
CA ILE A 425 14.16 4.22 -20.80
C ILE A 425 15.15 4.15 -21.96
N ILE A 426 15.73 2.98 -22.18
CA ILE A 426 16.61 2.72 -23.31
C ILE A 426 16.27 1.40 -24.00
N VAL A 427 16.25 1.42 -25.34
CA VAL A 427 16.10 0.25 -26.20
C VAL A 427 17.28 0.20 -27.16
N THR A 428 18.13 -0.82 -27.04
CA THR A 428 19.38 -0.96 -27.81
C THR A 428 19.62 -2.42 -28.24
N ASP A 429 20.59 -2.62 -29.12
CA ASP A 429 21.10 -3.91 -29.57
C ASP A 429 22.46 -4.27 -28.95
N ASP A 430 23.01 -3.43 -28.07
CA ASP A 430 24.28 -3.68 -27.38
C ASP A 430 24.14 -3.60 -25.85
N GLU A 431 24.61 -4.64 -25.15
CA GLU A 431 24.61 -4.71 -23.68
C GLU A 431 25.54 -3.64 -23.07
N GLN A 432 26.65 -3.28 -23.75
CA GLN A 432 27.60 -2.27 -23.26
C GLN A 432 26.98 -0.87 -23.24
N VAL A 433 26.23 -0.52 -24.29
CA VAL A 433 25.55 0.79 -24.38
C VAL A 433 24.52 0.95 -23.26
N ALA A 434 23.76 -0.10 -22.95
CA ALA A 434 22.82 -0.09 -21.83
C ALA A 434 23.51 0.03 -20.46
N ALA A 435 24.65 -0.65 -20.30
CA ALA A 435 25.45 -0.58 -19.07
C ALA A 435 26.10 0.79 -18.86
N GLU A 436 26.62 1.41 -19.92
CA GLU A 436 27.16 2.77 -19.88
C GLU A 436 26.07 3.80 -19.55
N TRP A 437 24.89 3.65 -20.14
CA TRP A 437 23.71 4.48 -19.82
C TRP A 437 23.34 4.38 -18.34
N ALA A 438 23.21 3.14 -17.81
CA ALA A 438 22.94 2.91 -16.39
C ALA A 438 24.05 3.47 -15.48
N LYS A 439 25.30 3.49 -15.94
CA LYS A 439 26.42 4.04 -15.18
C LYS A 439 26.35 5.57 -15.07
N GLN A 440 25.87 6.25 -16.11
CA GLN A 440 25.71 7.70 -16.13
C GLN A 440 24.55 8.18 -15.25
N THR A 441 23.51 7.35 -15.06
CA THR A 441 22.33 7.75 -14.28
C THR A 441 22.19 6.94 -12.99
N TYR A 442 21.74 5.70 -13.11
CA TYR A 442 21.34 4.84 -12.01
C TYR A 442 22.47 4.55 -11.03
N ALA A 443 23.69 4.32 -11.50
CA ALA A 443 24.83 4.04 -10.63
C ALA A 443 25.17 5.24 -9.71
N ILE A 444 25.03 6.47 -10.23
CA ILE A 444 25.22 7.70 -9.43
C ILE A 444 24.10 7.81 -8.38
N LYS A 445 22.83 7.59 -8.79
CA LYS A 445 21.68 7.58 -7.87
C LYS A 445 21.89 6.56 -6.74
N ARG A 446 22.29 5.33 -7.08
CA ARG A 446 22.50 4.25 -6.11
C ARG A 446 23.70 4.50 -5.20
N ALA A 447 24.80 5.05 -5.73
CA ALA A 447 25.96 5.43 -4.92
C ALA A 447 25.60 6.50 -3.88
N LYS A 448 24.82 7.51 -4.28
CA LYS A 448 24.35 8.56 -3.37
C LYS A 448 23.41 8.02 -2.29
N ILE A 449 22.42 7.19 -2.65
CA ILE A 449 21.54 6.52 -1.67
C ILE A 449 22.36 5.69 -0.68
N THR A 450 23.37 4.96 -1.17
CA THR A 450 24.24 4.13 -0.33
C THR A 450 25.07 4.99 0.62
N SER A 451 25.65 6.10 0.13
CA SER A 451 26.40 7.07 0.95
C SER A 451 25.52 7.69 2.03
N ASP A 452 24.34 8.20 1.67
CA ASP A 452 23.35 8.75 2.60
C ASP A 452 23.03 7.75 3.70
N SER A 453 22.91 6.47 3.35
CA SER A 453 22.60 5.42 4.31
C SER A 453 23.74 5.02 5.24
N ARG A 454 24.99 5.27 4.86
CA ARG A 454 26.16 5.03 5.70
C ARG A 454 26.29 6.10 6.78
N THR A 455 25.73 7.29 6.55
CA THR A 455 25.71 8.34 7.57
C THR A 455 24.93 7.91 8.81
N TRP A 456 25.35 8.41 9.98
CA TRP A 456 24.70 8.09 11.25
C TRP A 456 23.21 8.50 11.26
N TRP A 457 22.89 9.64 10.62
CA TRP A 457 21.53 10.10 10.40
C TRP A 457 20.75 9.16 9.47
N GLY A 458 21.36 8.71 8.38
CA GLY A 458 20.75 7.75 7.46
C GLY A 458 20.41 6.42 8.12
N ARG A 459 21.31 5.89 8.96
CA ARG A 459 21.06 4.70 9.77
C ARG A 459 19.92 4.92 10.76
N ALA A 460 19.88 6.06 11.44
CA ALA A 460 18.81 6.41 12.37
C ALA A 460 17.45 6.54 11.66
N LEU A 461 17.38 7.23 10.53
CA LEU A 461 16.15 7.41 9.72
C LEU A 461 15.63 6.09 9.15
N ARG A 462 16.51 5.20 8.70
CA ARG A 462 16.11 3.88 8.18
C ARG A 462 15.55 3.00 9.29
N ALA A 463 16.18 3.02 10.46
CA ALA A 463 15.71 2.30 11.64
C ALA A 463 14.33 2.80 12.11
N THR A 464 14.11 4.12 12.13
CA THR A 464 12.83 4.72 12.53
C THR A 464 11.72 4.51 11.49
N GLY A 465 12.05 4.46 10.19
CA GLY A 465 11.09 4.14 9.13
C GLY A 465 10.55 2.70 9.21
N HIS A 466 11.40 1.74 9.63
CA HIS A 466 10.99 0.34 9.80
C HIS A 466 10.25 0.08 11.12
N ARG A 467 10.42 0.96 12.13
CA ARG A 467 9.77 0.89 13.43
C ARG A 467 9.33 2.28 13.90
N PRO A 468 8.10 2.71 13.57
CA PRO A 468 7.64 4.07 13.88
C PRO A 468 7.65 4.41 15.38
N GLY A 469 7.56 3.41 16.27
CA GLY A 469 7.67 3.60 17.72
C GLY A 469 9.04 4.12 18.22
N LEU A 470 10.09 4.05 17.41
CA LEU A 470 11.39 4.64 17.75
C LEU A 470 11.34 6.17 17.78
N TRP A 471 10.43 6.80 17.03
CA TRP A 471 10.21 8.26 17.11
C TRP A 471 9.69 8.68 18.49
N ALA A 472 8.83 7.87 19.11
CA ALA A 472 8.32 8.15 20.46
C ALA A 472 9.45 8.11 21.51
N LEU A 473 10.36 7.14 21.39
CA LEU A 473 11.54 7.05 22.27
C LEU A 473 12.51 8.23 22.06
N TYR A 474 12.73 8.64 20.81
CA TYR A 474 13.55 9.81 20.50
C TYR A 474 12.93 11.11 21.00
N ALA A 475 11.61 11.29 20.83
CA ALA A 475 10.88 12.42 21.36
C ALA A 475 10.96 12.49 22.89
N LEU A 476 10.81 11.36 23.58
CA LEU A 476 10.98 11.26 25.04
C LEU A 476 12.42 11.63 25.47
N TYR A 477 13.42 11.14 24.75
CA TYR A 477 14.82 11.45 25.00
C TYR A 477 15.14 12.94 24.84
N CYS A 478 14.58 13.60 23.82
CA CYS A 478 14.76 15.04 23.59
C CYS A 478 13.91 15.91 24.54
N ALA A 479 12.73 15.45 24.93
CA ALA A 479 11.83 16.18 25.84
C ALA A 479 12.30 16.15 27.29
N ALA A 480 12.92 15.04 27.74
CA ALA A 480 13.41 14.89 29.11
C ALA A 480 14.39 16.01 29.58
N PRO A 481 15.45 16.38 28.82
CA PRO A 481 16.35 17.45 29.22
C PRO A 481 15.70 18.84 29.15
N VAL A 482 14.77 19.07 28.21
CA VAL A 482 14.02 20.33 28.13
C VAL A 482 13.07 20.47 29.32
N ALA A 483 12.32 19.41 29.65
CA ALA A 483 11.45 19.38 30.81
C ALA A 483 12.25 19.54 32.12
N ALA A 484 13.42 18.90 32.24
CA ALA A 484 14.30 19.07 33.37
C ALA A 484 14.85 20.50 33.48
N TYR A 485 15.16 21.16 32.35
CA TYR A 485 15.62 22.54 32.32
C TYR A 485 14.50 23.53 32.67
N VAL A 486 13.28 23.33 32.15
CA VAL A 486 12.10 24.13 32.50
C VAL A 486 11.76 23.95 33.99
N LEU A 487 11.82 22.72 34.51
CA LEU A 487 11.64 22.45 35.93
C LEU A 487 12.73 23.11 36.78
N TYR A 488 13.98 23.09 36.32
CA TYR A 488 15.08 23.80 36.96
C TYR A 488 14.84 25.32 37.00
N LEU A 489 14.40 25.92 35.88
CA LEU A 489 14.07 27.35 35.83
C LEU A 489 12.90 27.70 36.74
N TYR A 490 11.87 26.85 36.79
CA TYR A 490 10.73 27.00 37.68
C TYR A 490 11.14 26.93 39.17
N LEU A 491 11.96 25.95 39.53
CA LEU A 491 12.50 25.81 40.89
C LEU A 491 13.44 26.97 41.27
N TRP A 492 14.23 27.47 40.32
CA TRP A 492 15.09 28.64 40.51
C TRP A 492 14.29 29.93 40.72
N ALA A 493 13.24 30.15 39.93
CA ALA A 493 12.33 31.29 40.10
C ALA A 493 11.61 31.23 41.45
N ARG A 494 11.13 30.05 41.87
CA ARG A 494 10.49 29.85 43.17
C ARG A 494 11.46 30.08 44.34
N ALA A 495 12.74 29.74 44.18
CA ALA A 495 13.78 30.03 45.16
C ALA A 495 14.08 31.53 45.28
N GLN A 496 14.12 32.28 44.17
CA GLN A 496 14.26 33.75 44.20
C GLN A 496 13.07 34.45 44.87
N VAL A 497 11.84 33.99 44.60
CA VAL A 497 10.62 34.58 45.20
C VAL A 497 10.57 34.38 46.73
N SER A 498 11.22 33.33 47.26
CA SER A 498 11.32 33.13 48.72
C SER A 498 12.27 34.10 49.44
N PHE A 499 13.17 34.79 48.71
CA PHE A 499 14.17 35.72 49.28
C PHE A 499 13.84 37.21 49.07
N CYS A 500 12.82 37.56 48.27
CA CYS A 500 12.37 38.93 48.06
C CYS A 500 10.91 39.11 48.50
N ARG A 501 10.68 39.13 49.83
CA ARG A 501 9.47 39.71 50.42
C ARG A 501 9.76 41.13 50.92
N GLU A 502 9.93 42.06 49.98
CA GLU A 502 9.72 43.50 50.17
C GLU A 502 9.08 44.06 48.89
N SER A 503 7.97 44.78 49.02
CA SER A 503 7.14 45.19 47.88
C SER A 503 7.82 46.31 47.06
N LEU A 504 7.85 46.15 45.74
CA LEU A 504 8.34 47.17 44.79
C LEU A 504 7.55 48.49 44.86
N ALA A 505 6.31 48.45 45.37
CA ALA A 505 5.43 49.61 45.49
C ALA A 505 5.89 50.58 46.60
N GLU A 506 6.38 50.07 47.74
CA GLU A 506 6.85 50.91 48.85
C GLU A 506 8.18 51.60 48.52
N ARG A 507 9.07 50.94 47.77
CA ARG A 507 10.33 51.54 47.29
C ARG A 507 10.11 52.62 46.22
N ALA A 508 9.09 52.47 45.37
CA ALA A 508 8.73 53.47 44.37
C ALA A 508 8.11 54.74 44.99
N LEU A 509 7.26 54.60 46.01
CA LEU A 509 6.65 55.73 46.72
C LEU A 509 7.66 56.53 47.56
N GLN A 510 8.63 55.85 48.20
CA GLN A 510 9.70 56.54 48.94
C GLN A 510 10.68 57.26 48.01
N TYR A 511 10.97 56.71 46.83
CA TYR A 511 11.84 57.35 45.81
C TYR A 511 11.17 58.57 45.15
N ALA A 512 9.87 58.50 44.87
CA ALA A 512 9.10 59.64 44.35
C ALA A 512 8.97 60.79 45.36
N GLY A 513 8.85 60.50 46.66
CA GLY A 513 8.86 61.51 47.72
C GLY A 513 10.22 62.22 47.91
N ALA A 514 11.34 61.54 47.60
CA ALA A 514 12.70 62.08 47.74
C ALA A 514 13.17 62.90 46.52
N HIS A 515 12.50 62.76 45.37
CA HIS A 515 12.89 63.40 44.11
C HIS A 515 11.68 64.03 43.38
N PRO A 516 11.35 65.30 43.67
CA PRO A 516 10.17 65.98 43.10
C PRO A 516 10.14 66.04 41.56
N TRP A 517 11.31 65.96 40.90
CA TRP A 517 11.42 65.96 39.43
C TRP A 517 10.79 64.74 38.76
N VAL A 518 10.62 63.63 39.50
CA VAL A 518 10.00 62.40 38.98
C VAL A 518 8.50 62.60 38.69
N TYR A 519 7.79 63.38 39.51
CA TYR A 519 6.41 63.79 39.21
C TYR A 519 6.34 64.70 37.97
N GLY A 520 7.34 65.55 37.77
CA GLY A 520 7.47 66.37 36.56
C GLY A 520 7.62 65.54 35.28
N VAL A 521 8.42 64.46 35.31
CA VAL A 521 8.60 63.56 34.16
C VAL A 521 7.33 62.78 33.84
N VAL A 522 6.61 62.30 34.87
CA VAL A 522 5.33 61.59 34.69
C VAL A 522 4.25 62.51 34.11
N ILE A 523 4.17 63.75 34.57
CA ILE A 523 3.21 64.75 34.05
C ILE A 523 3.57 65.12 32.59
N VAL A 524 4.84 65.35 32.27
CA VAL A 524 5.28 65.65 30.90
C VAL A 524 5.04 64.47 29.96
N GLY A 525 5.28 63.23 30.41
CA GLY A 525 4.95 62.02 29.66
C GLY A 525 3.45 61.86 29.38
N ALA A 526 2.60 62.19 30.35
CA ALA A 526 1.14 62.19 30.17
C ALA A 526 0.67 63.26 29.17
N PHE A 527 1.23 64.48 29.21
CA PHE A 527 0.90 65.54 28.24
C PHE A 527 1.42 65.25 26.82
N LEU A 528 2.56 64.56 26.67
CA LEU A 528 3.04 64.09 25.37
C LEU A 528 2.14 63.01 24.77
N LEU A 529 1.63 62.09 25.59
CA LEU A 529 0.65 61.08 25.16
C LEU A 529 -0.67 61.71 24.73
N VAL A 530 -1.19 62.70 25.47
CA VAL A 530 -2.40 63.44 25.08
C VAL A 530 -2.17 64.30 23.82
N GLY A 531 -1.01 64.93 23.67
CA GLY A 531 -0.65 65.72 22.49
C GLY A 531 -0.49 64.88 21.22
N LEU A 532 0.04 63.66 21.33
CA LEU A 532 0.19 62.73 20.21
C LEU A 532 -1.16 62.16 19.75
N VAL A 533 -2.06 61.88 20.69
CA VAL A 533 -3.45 61.47 20.37
C VAL A 533 -4.25 62.63 19.75
N ALA A 534 -4.07 63.87 20.21
CA ALA A 534 -4.71 65.04 19.60
C ALA A 534 -4.17 65.38 18.18
N TYR A 535 -2.88 65.16 17.94
CA TYR A 535 -2.24 65.35 16.62
C TYR A 535 -2.74 64.34 15.58
N CYS A 536 -2.96 63.08 15.98
CA CYS A 536 -3.51 62.05 15.09
C CYS A 536 -5.00 62.25 14.74
N CYS A 537 -5.77 62.99 15.55
CA CYS A 537 -7.22 63.16 15.35
C CYS A 537 -7.64 64.47 14.64
N CYS A 538 -6.71 65.35 14.23
CA CYS A 538 -7.05 66.70 13.73
C CYS A 538 -6.29 67.17 12.46
N VAL A 539 -5.77 66.27 11.62
CA VAL A 539 -5.21 66.66 10.30
C VAL A 539 -6.21 66.31 9.18
N PRO A 540 -6.79 67.32 8.49
CA PRO A 540 -7.72 67.10 7.37
C PRO A 540 -6.98 66.83 6.05
N SER A 541 -7.50 65.88 5.27
CA SER A 541 -7.08 65.57 3.90
C SER A 541 -7.65 66.60 2.92
N THR A 542 -6.81 67.25 2.11
CA THR A 542 -7.24 68.09 0.98
C THR A 542 -6.60 67.64 -0.34
N ASP A 543 -7.43 67.67 -1.38
CA ASP A 543 -7.21 67.22 -2.75
C ASP A 543 -6.05 67.91 -3.50
N THR A 544 -5.54 67.23 -4.53
CA THR A 544 -4.74 67.85 -5.61
C THR A 544 -5.33 67.48 -6.97
N ASP A 545 -5.55 68.49 -7.80
CA ASP A 545 -6.36 68.45 -9.02
C ASP A 545 -5.52 68.74 -10.29
N SER A 546 -6.05 68.30 -11.45
CA SER A 546 -5.80 68.73 -12.85
C SER A 546 -4.69 68.09 -13.73
N ILE A 547 -5.09 67.49 -14.88
CA ILE A 547 -4.99 68.09 -16.25
C ILE A 547 -5.57 67.16 -17.37
N THR A 548 -6.61 67.68 -18.03
CA THR A 548 -7.22 67.52 -19.38
C THR A 548 -6.84 66.42 -20.41
N LYS A 549 -7.84 65.80 -21.07
CA LYS A 549 -8.37 66.17 -22.43
C LYS A 549 -9.45 65.20 -23.00
N LYS A 550 -10.56 65.81 -23.47
CA LYS A 550 -11.43 65.48 -24.65
C LYS A 550 -12.20 64.13 -24.63
N THR A 551 -13.48 64.00 -24.98
CA THR A 551 -14.39 64.73 -25.91
C THR A 551 -15.83 64.19 -25.72
N ASP A 552 -16.84 65.06 -25.95
CA ASP A 552 -18.15 64.89 -26.63
C ASP A 552 -19.01 63.61 -26.42
N ALA A 553 -20.35 63.59 -26.34
CA ALA A 553 -21.43 64.58 -26.31
C ALA A 553 -22.75 63.85 -25.90
N VAL A 554 -23.81 64.66 -25.73
CA VAL A 554 -25.14 64.49 -25.11
C VAL A 554 -26.16 63.62 -25.88
N VAL A 555 -27.15 63.05 -25.16
CA VAL A 555 -28.64 63.00 -25.38
C VAL A 555 -29.22 61.67 -24.82
N GLU A 556 -29.85 61.69 -23.63
CA GLU A 556 -31.31 61.62 -23.29
C GLU A 556 -32.03 60.28 -23.58
N ASP A 557 -32.50 59.61 -22.52
CA ASP A 557 -33.94 59.41 -22.18
C ASP A 557 -34.09 58.29 -21.11
N ASP A 558 -34.79 58.60 -20.03
CA ASP A 558 -35.36 57.67 -19.01
C ASP A 558 -36.73 57.13 -19.54
N PRO A 559 -37.48 56.16 -18.96
CA PRO A 559 -37.52 55.74 -17.54
C PRO A 559 -37.89 54.25 -17.22
N HIS A 560 -38.06 54.01 -15.91
CA HIS A 560 -38.78 52.94 -15.16
C HIS A 560 -37.90 51.83 -14.55
N SER A 561 -37.63 51.87 -13.23
CA SER A 561 -38.50 51.57 -12.05
C SER A 561 -39.05 50.13 -12.10
N GLU A 562 -38.85 49.26 -11.12
CA GLU A 562 -39.20 49.35 -9.69
C GLU A 562 -38.07 48.67 -8.86
N GLY A 563 -37.64 49.12 -7.67
CA GLY A 563 -38.42 49.41 -6.45
C GLY A 563 -38.76 48.07 -5.79
N ASP A 564 -38.46 47.73 -4.55
CA ASP A 564 -38.14 48.38 -3.27
C ASP A 564 -37.45 47.28 -2.42
N GLY A 565 -36.77 47.49 -1.31
CA GLY A 565 -36.75 48.61 -0.40
C GLY A 565 -35.80 48.25 0.76
N GLN A 566 -35.42 49.28 1.47
CA GLN A 566 -34.23 49.45 2.28
C GLN A 566 -34.56 49.40 3.80
N GLU A 567 -33.51 49.18 4.60
CA GLU A 567 -33.36 49.50 6.04
C GLU A 567 -34.17 48.65 7.03
N VAL A 568 -33.62 48.27 8.20
CA VAL A 568 -32.96 49.15 9.19
C VAL A 568 -31.87 48.42 10.01
N ASP A 569 -30.93 49.24 10.43
CA ASP A 569 -29.60 49.01 11.04
C ASP A 569 -29.51 48.37 12.44
N ALA A 570 -28.29 47.86 12.69
CA ALA A 570 -27.42 47.92 13.89
C ALA A 570 -27.99 47.40 15.22
N SER A 571 -27.28 46.71 16.12
CA SER A 571 -25.88 46.55 16.53
C SER A 571 -25.88 45.32 17.47
N GLY A 572 -24.90 44.41 17.51
CA GLY A 572 -23.55 44.65 18.04
C GLY A 572 -23.46 44.22 19.52
N GLU A 573 -22.47 43.35 19.79
CA GLU A 573 -21.78 43.07 21.07
C GLU A 573 -22.23 41.89 21.96
N GLY A 574 -21.23 41.14 22.45
CA GLY A 574 -21.35 40.16 23.53
C GLY A 574 -20.21 39.13 23.55
N GLU A 575 -19.22 39.38 24.41
CA GLU A 575 -18.11 38.51 24.84
C GLU A 575 -18.54 37.11 25.35
N ALA A 576 -17.61 36.14 25.40
CA ALA A 576 -17.35 35.31 26.58
C ALA A 576 -16.22 34.28 26.40
N GLU A 577 -15.61 33.97 27.55
CA GLU A 577 -14.40 33.22 27.89
C GLU A 577 -14.42 31.69 27.68
N GLU A 578 -13.21 31.13 27.86
CA GLU A 578 -12.81 29.74 28.11
C GLU A 578 -13.64 29.00 29.18
N VAL A 579 -13.81 27.67 29.02
CA VAL A 579 -13.55 26.66 30.06
C VAL A 579 -13.09 25.33 29.41
N GLU A 580 -12.06 24.75 30.01
CA GLU A 580 -11.42 23.44 29.76
C GLU A 580 -12.37 22.23 30.00
N GLU A 581 -12.14 21.09 29.33
CA GLU A 581 -11.65 19.87 29.99
C GLU A 581 -11.56 18.68 29.02
N GLU A 582 -10.68 17.74 29.40
CA GLU A 582 -10.21 16.55 28.70
C GLU A 582 -11.32 15.54 28.35
N GLU A 583 -11.14 14.77 27.27
CA GLU A 583 -11.28 13.31 27.37
C GLU A 583 -10.57 12.52 26.25
N LYS A 584 -10.03 11.37 26.68
CA LYS A 584 -9.50 10.26 25.88
C LYS A 584 -10.64 9.46 25.25
N GLY A 585 -10.36 8.77 24.14
CA GLY A 585 -11.03 7.50 23.85
C GLY A 585 -11.30 7.22 22.37
N GLU A 586 -10.54 6.28 21.82
CA GLU A 586 -10.67 5.72 20.48
C GLU A 586 -11.91 4.80 20.31
N GLY A 587 -12.37 4.68 19.06
CA GLY A 587 -13.00 3.47 18.48
C GLY A 587 -14.49 3.30 18.77
N LYS A 588 -15.34 2.86 17.83
CA LYS A 588 -15.11 1.95 16.70
C LYS A 588 -16.29 2.00 15.71
N GLU A 589 -15.99 1.55 14.50
CA GLU A 589 -16.93 1.22 13.41
C GLU A 589 -18.06 0.24 13.78
N GLU A 590 -19.19 0.50 13.11
CA GLU A 590 -20.14 -0.41 12.43
C GLU A 590 -20.76 -1.61 13.16
N SER A 591 -22.10 -1.54 13.27
CA SER A 591 -23.00 -2.70 13.20
C SER A 591 -23.95 -2.55 12.00
N LYS A 592 -24.06 -3.62 11.21
CA LYS A 592 -25.15 -3.84 10.25
C LYS A 592 -26.26 -4.60 10.97
N LYS A 593 -27.50 -4.13 10.86
CA LYS A 593 -28.71 -4.87 11.23
C LYS A 593 -29.69 -4.90 10.06
N SER A 594 -30.30 -6.06 9.89
CA SER A 594 -31.34 -6.45 8.93
C SER A 594 -32.68 -6.62 9.62
N LYS A 595 -33.81 -6.32 8.96
CA LYS A 595 -35.13 -7.01 9.06
C LYS A 595 -36.16 -6.33 8.12
N ALA A 596 -36.83 -7.06 7.21
CA ALA A 596 -38.15 -7.74 7.33
C ALA A 596 -39.31 -6.81 6.90
N GLU A 597 -40.01 -7.12 5.79
CA GLU A 597 -41.26 -7.92 5.62
C GLU A 597 -42.55 -7.21 6.05
N LEU A 598 -43.59 -7.29 5.19
CA LEU A 598 -45.00 -7.20 5.61
C LEU A 598 -45.94 -7.90 4.60
N GLU A 599 -47.00 -8.47 5.17
CA GLU A 599 -47.85 -9.60 4.75
C GLU A 599 -48.99 -9.28 3.76
N GLY A 600 -49.71 -10.33 3.29
CA GLY A 600 -51.11 -10.19 2.85
C GLY A 600 -51.77 -11.31 2.01
N ASN A 601 -52.18 -12.41 2.64
CA ASN A 601 -53.40 -13.27 2.50
C ASN A 601 -54.15 -13.55 1.16
N GLY A 602 -54.53 -14.83 0.92
CA GLY A 602 -55.91 -15.23 0.49
C GLY A 602 -56.18 -16.12 -0.76
N GLU A 603 -56.42 -17.42 -0.53
CA GLU A 603 -57.42 -18.38 -1.14
C GLU A 603 -57.35 -18.99 -2.58
N GLU A 604 -57.89 -20.23 -2.65
CA GLU A 604 -57.95 -21.32 -3.67
C GLU A 604 -58.72 -20.97 -4.98
N GLU A 605 -58.79 -21.68 -6.13
CA GLU A 605 -58.79 -23.11 -6.47
C GLU A 605 -58.68 -23.31 -8.03
N LYS A 606 -58.01 -24.40 -8.49
CA LYS A 606 -58.09 -25.19 -9.76
C LYS A 606 -58.40 -24.54 -11.14
N THR A 607 -57.55 -24.82 -12.12
CA THR A 607 -57.80 -25.66 -13.34
C THR A 607 -56.59 -25.64 -14.32
N SER A 608 -56.30 -26.77 -14.96
CA SER A 608 -55.26 -27.03 -15.98
C SER A 608 -55.83 -26.97 -17.42
N PRO A 609 -55.07 -27.28 -18.51
CA PRO A 609 -53.77 -26.78 -19.01
C PRO A 609 -53.91 -26.23 -20.47
N VAL A 610 -52.87 -25.63 -21.09
CA VAL A 610 -52.51 -25.69 -22.54
C VAL A 610 -51.23 -24.88 -22.83
N ASP A 611 -50.47 -25.40 -23.79
CA ASP A 611 -49.10 -25.15 -24.23
C ASP A 611 -48.75 -23.73 -24.75
N THR A 612 -47.48 -23.30 -24.58
CA THR A 612 -46.49 -23.11 -25.69
C THR A 612 -45.19 -22.42 -25.22
N GLU A 613 -44.06 -23.04 -25.63
CA GLU A 613 -42.76 -22.48 -26.08
C GLU A 613 -42.02 -21.38 -25.28
N GLY A 614 -40.74 -21.66 -24.94
CA GLY A 614 -39.68 -20.65 -24.97
C GLY A 614 -38.62 -20.68 -23.85
N ALA A 615 -37.39 -21.06 -24.23
CA ALA A 615 -36.10 -20.66 -23.63
C ALA A 615 -35.80 -21.03 -22.15
N GLY A 616 -35.07 -22.14 -21.95
CA GLY A 616 -34.45 -22.51 -20.67
C GLY A 616 -32.95 -22.20 -20.64
N ASP A 617 -32.59 -21.20 -19.84
CA ASP A 617 -31.23 -20.95 -19.34
C ASP A 617 -30.91 -21.96 -18.21
N GLY A 618 -29.75 -22.61 -18.31
CA GLY A 618 -29.33 -23.71 -17.45
C GLY A 618 -28.34 -23.26 -16.39
N GLN A 619 -28.81 -22.62 -15.32
CA GLN A 619 -28.01 -22.43 -14.10
C GLN A 619 -28.01 -23.69 -13.22
N ARG A 620 -26.81 -24.03 -12.74
CA ARG A 620 -26.42 -25.23 -12.01
C ARG A 620 -27.17 -25.40 -10.67
N LYS A 621 -27.91 -26.51 -10.55
CA LYS A 621 -28.40 -27.06 -9.28
C LYS A 621 -27.25 -27.57 -8.40
N ARG A 622 -27.20 -27.17 -7.12
CA ARG A 622 -26.53 -27.92 -6.04
C ARG A 622 -27.56 -28.44 -5.05
N LYS A 623 -27.30 -29.66 -4.56
CA LYS A 623 -28.19 -30.61 -3.87
C LYS A 623 -28.60 -30.17 -2.44
N PRO A 624 -29.76 -30.61 -1.95
CA PRO A 624 -30.11 -30.57 -0.53
C PRO A 624 -29.53 -31.78 0.23
N ARG A 625 -29.18 -31.59 1.50
CA ARG A 625 -28.93 -32.66 2.49
C ARG A 625 -29.80 -32.31 3.70
N LYS A 626 -30.97 -32.94 3.77
CA LYS A 626 -31.38 -34.02 4.69
C LYS A 626 -31.53 -33.54 6.15
N GLU A 627 -32.78 -33.69 6.59
CA GLU A 627 -33.37 -33.69 7.93
C GLU A 627 -32.43 -34.04 9.09
#